data_AF-A0A7Y3DT79-F1
#
_entry.id   AF-A0A7Y3DT79-F1
#
_cell.length_a   1.000
_cell.length_b   1.000
_cell.length_c   1.000
_cell.angle_alpha   90.00
_cell.angle_beta   90.00
_cell.angle_gamma   90.00
#
_symmetry.space_group_name_H-M   'P 1'
#
loop_
_entity.id
_entity.type
_entity.pdbx_description
1 polymer ?
#
loop_
_entity_poly.entity_id
_entity_poly.type
_entity_poly.pdbx_seq_one_letter_code
_entity_poly.pdbx_strand_id
1 'polypeptide(L)'
;MKKEKIFFPILVVLILVGIAGIPTVRYALYLAPVIAVLIMLVTGDFKFQFPPSVQPFILLLIFCIFTIYRADYNWARQTYFILAYTTIFVFYDFSNIKVNIKLFNLLFIAVFLVKAVLAGQFGVFALSQISLIDSKSALESTLAFPLGLFAIFFLYKKNYLWFLLNVVIVVLAFKRVVLFGVVACVLLFFIPRRIRAVLLSPYIITTAILLGVVFQLTLAVGEFDSFIKDAFGISTNHLLMGRQELWQRAIDFTDFNFWSFSYYGVGHGTLTNFLEGSYSMNRVLLHNDFLLILFENG
;
A
#
# COMPACT_ATOMS: atom_id res chain seq x y z
N MET A 1 -2.34 -15.92 -24.69
CA MET A 1 -1.02 -15.33 -25.03
C MET A 1 -1.12 -14.08 -25.92
N LYS A 2 -2.01 -14.01 -26.92
CA LYS A 2 -2.15 -12.80 -27.75
C LYS A 2 -2.68 -11.60 -26.93
N LYS A 3 -3.70 -11.81 -26.07
CA LYS A 3 -4.31 -10.74 -25.26
C LYS A 3 -3.35 -10.14 -24.22
N GLU A 4 -2.52 -10.96 -23.58
CA GLU A 4 -1.56 -10.54 -22.55
C GLU A 4 -0.45 -9.68 -23.15
N LYS A 5 0.04 -10.03 -24.35
CA LYS A 5 1.03 -9.24 -25.09
C LYS A 5 0.50 -7.88 -25.52
N ILE A 6 -0.81 -7.73 -25.73
CA ILE A 6 -1.46 -6.47 -26.08
C ILE A 6 -1.73 -5.64 -24.81
N PHE A 7 -2.27 -6.27 -23.77
CA PHE A 7 -2.68 -5.58 -22.56
C PHE A 7 -1.50 -5.10 -21.72
N PHE A 8 -0.41 -5.87 -21.65
CA PHE A 8 0.73 -5.52 -20.81
C PHE A 8 1.39 -4.16 -21.16
N PRO A 9 1.69 -3.84 -22.43
CA PRO A 9 2.15 -2.49 -22.79
C PRO A 9 1.18 -1.39 -22.39
N ILE A 10 -0.13 -1.61 -22.56
CA ILE A 10 -1.15 -0.63 -22.17
C ILE A 10 -1.13 -0.42 -20.66
N LEU A 11 -1.07 -1.50 -19.88
CA LEU A 11 -0.95 -1.44 -18.43
C LEU A 11 0.29 -0.65 -18.00
N VAL A 12 1.45 -0.89 -18.64
CA VAL A 12 2.68 -0.13 -18.40
C VAL A 12 2.47 1.36 -18.68
N VAL A 13 1.84 1.73 -19.80
CA VAL A 13 1.53 3.12 -20.13
C VAL A 13 0.61 3.75 -19.08
N LEU A 14 -0.46 3.06 -18.66
CA LEU A 14 -1.37 3.55 -17.62
C LEU A 14 -0.65 3.78 -16.28
N ILE A 15 0.27 2.88 -15.91
CA ILE A 15 1.12 3.05 -14.73
C ILE A 15 1.98 4.30 -14.89
N LEU A 16 2.71 4.43 -16.01
CA LEU A 16 3.60 5.57 -16.28
C LEU A 16 2.84 6.92 -16.26
N VAL A 17 1.66 6.96 -16.85
CA VAL A 17 0.76 8.13 -16.84
C VAL A 17 0.28 8.43 -15.41
N GLY A 18 -0.16 7.40 -14.67
CA GLY A 18 -0.61 7.55 -13.30
C GLY A 18 0.49 8.06 -12.36
N ILE A 19 1.74 7.66 -12.60
CA ILE A 19 2.90 8.13 -11.83
C ILE A 19 3.49 9.43 -12.34
N ALA A 20 3.09 9.98 -13.48
CA ALA A 20 3.64 11.24 -14.02
C ALA A 20 3.42 12.44 -13.07
N GLY A 21 2.45 12.34 -12.16
CA GLY A 21 2.18 13.38 -11.16
C GLY A 21 1.21 14.47 -11.62
N ILE A 22 0.61 14.31 -12.80
CA ILE A 22 -0.47 15.17 -13.28
C ILE A 22 -1.76 14.77 -12.56
N PRO A 23 -2.40 15.67 -11.77
CA PRO A 23 -3.54 15.32 -10.91
C PRO A 23 -4.73 14.69 -11.66
N THR A 24 -5.01 15.15 -12.88
CA THR A 24 -6.15 14.70 -13.70
C THR A 24 -6.01 13.27 -14.18
N VAL A 25 -4.78 12.79 -14.40
CA VAL A 25 -4.50 11.45 -14.92
C VAL A 25 -3.92 10.50 -13.87
N ARG A 26 -3.83 10.94 -12.60
CA ARG A 26 -3.40 10.10 -11.47
C ARG A 26 -4.20 8.79 -11.35
N TYR A 27 -5.45 8.81 -11.80
CA TYR A 27 -6.37 7.69 -11.77
C TYR A 27 -6.36 6.84 -13.06
N ALA A 28 -5.43 7.07 -13.99
CA ALA A 28 -5.38 6.35 -15.26
C ALA A 28 -5.30 4.82 -15.09
N LEU A 29 -4.59 4.34 -14.07
CA LEU A 29 -4.50 2.90 -13.78
C LEU A 29 -5.87 2.26 -13.53
N TYR A 30 -6.85 3.01 -13.05
CA TYR A 30 -8.18 2.47 -12.79
C TYR A 30 -8.99 2.22 -14.07
N LEU A 31 -8.55 2.72 -15.23
CA LEU A 31 -9.12 2.31 -16.52
C LEU A 31 -8.71 0.88 -16.93
N ALA A 32 -7.69 0.31 -16.29
CA ALA A 32 -7.17 -1.02 -16.60
C ALA A 32 -8.24 -2.14 -16.59
N PRO A 33 -9.14 -2.28 -15.59
CA PRO A 33 -10.23 -3.27 -15.64
C PRO A 33 -11.16 -3.11 -16.85
N VAL A 34 -11.51 -1.87 -17.22
CA VAL A 34 -12.38 -1.61 -18.38
C VAL A 34 -11.68 -2.03 -19.68
N ILE A 35 -10.42 -1.62 -19.83
CA ILE A 35 -9.60 -1.98 -21.00
C ILE A 35 -9.36 -3.50 -21.05
N ALA A 36 -9.14 -4.14 -19.90
CA ALA A 36 -9.03 -5.59 -19.76
C ALA A 36 -10.28 -6.30 -20.29
N VAL A 37 -11.48 -5.87 -19.86
CA VAL A 37 -12.74 -6.42 -20.38
C VAL A 37 -12.86 -6.21 -21.88
N LEU A 38 -12.58 -5.00 -22.38
CA LEU A 38 -12.67 -4.69 -23.81
C LEU A 38 -11.75 -5.57 -24.66
N ILE A 39 -10.49 -5.75 -24.24
CA ILE A 39 -9.55 -6.62 -24.95
C ILE A 39 -10.02 -8.08 -24.89
N MET A 40 -10.55 -8.54 -23.75
CA MET A 40 -11.12 -9.88 -23.62
C MET A 40 -12.30 -10.08 -24.59
N LEU A 41 -13.22 -9.12 -24.67
CA LEU A 41 -14.35 -9.12 -25.61
C LEU A 41 -13.89 -9.15 -27.07
N VAL A 42 -12.92 -8.30 -27.45
CA VAL A 42 -12.38 -8.22 -28.82
C VAL A 42 -11.62 -9.49 -29.21
N THR A 43 -10.91 -10.10 -28.28
CA THR A 43 -10.13 -11.33 -28.56
C THR A 43 -10.95 -12.60 -28.45
N GLY A 44 -12.14 -12.56 -27.83
CA GLY A 44 -13.00 -13.71 -27.59
C GLY A 44 -12.44 -14.73 -26.59
N ASP A 45 -11.37 -14.41 -25.85
CA ASP A 45 -10.64 -15.34 -24.99
C ASP A 45 -11.04 -15.17 -23.51
N PHE A 46 -12.22 -15.72 -23.17
CA PHE A 46 -12.85 -15.67 -21.83
C PHE A 46 -12.27 -16.69 -20.84
N LYS A 47 -10.95 -16.68 -20.67
CA LYS A 47 -10.27 -17.51 -19.67
C LYS A 47 -10.10 -16.73 -18.37
N PHE A 48 -10.67 -17.27 -17.30
CA PHE A 48 -10.55 -16.77 -15.94
C PHE A 48 -9.55 -17.62 -15.16
N GLN A 49 -8.74 -16.96 -14.34
CA GLN A 49 -7.76 -17.60 -13.47
C GLN A 49 -7.93 -17.09 -12.05
N PHE A 50 -7.74 -17.98 -11.08
CA PHE A 50 -7.89 -17.66 -9.66
C PHE A 50 -6.61 -18.03 -8.91
N PRO A 51 -5.48 -17.35 -9.19
CA PRO A 51 -4.24 -17.65 -8.52
C PRO A 51 -4.39 -17.40 -7.00
N PRO A 52 -3.71 -18.18 -6.14
CA PRO A 52 -3.82 -18.04 -4.69
C PRO A 52 -3.57 -16.62 -4.16
N SER A 53 -2.72 -15.85 -4.86
CA SER A 53 -2.43 -14.45 -4.51
C SER A 53 -3.60 -13.49 -4.66
N VAL A 54 -4.63 -13.86 -5.44
CA VAL A 54 -5.81 -13.02 -5.72
C VAL A 54 -7.01 -13.42 -4.86
N GLN A 55 -7.00 -14.63 -4.30
CA GLN A 55 -8.10 -15.16 -3.48
C GLN A 55 -8.50 -14.25 -2.30
N PRO A 56 -7.58 -13.63 -1.53
CA PRO A 56 -7.96 -12.73 -0.44
C PRO A 56 -8.74 -11.50 -0.95
N PHE A 57 -8.39 -10.96 -2.12
CA PHE A 57 -9.09 -9.81 -2.70
C PHE A 57 -10.47 -10.19 -3.24
N ILE A 58 -10.63 -11.41 -3.76
CA ILE A 58 -11.94 -11.94 -4.15
C ILE A 58 -12.82 -12.11 -2.92
N LEU A 59 -12.27 -12.62 -1.82
CA LEU A 59 -13.00 -12.72 -0.56
C LEU A 59 -13.46 -11.34 -0.08
N LEU A 60 -12.58 -10.33 -0.12
CA LEU A 60 -12.97 -8.94 0.18
C LEU A 60 -14.09 -8.43 -0.74
N LEU A 61 -14.04 -8.71 -2.05
CA LEU A 61 -15.13 -8.35 -2.98
C LEU A 61 -16.45 -9.05 -2.66
N ILE A 62 -16.41 -10.31 -2.22
CA ILE A 62 -17.60 -11.03 -1.75
C ILE A 62 -18.17 -10.34 -0.51
N PHE A 63 -17.31 -9.91 0.43
CA PHE A 63 -17.73 -9.12 1.58
C PHE A 63 -18.37 -7.79 1.18
N CYS A 64 -17.83 -7.08 0.17
CA CYS A 64 -18.45 -5.86 -0.34
C CYS A 64 -19.90 -6.07 -0.82
N ILE A 65 -20.23 -7.24 -1.38
CA ILE A 65 -21.61 -7.58 -1.79
C ILE A 65 -22.53 -7.62 -0.58
N PHE A 66 -22.09 -8.20 0.54
CA PHE A 66 -22.89 -8.25 1.77
C PHE A 66 -23.11 -6.87 2.40
N THR A 67 -22.27 -5.88 2.11
CA THR A 67 -22.40 -4.51 2.62
C THR A 67 -23.05 -3.55 1.62
N ILE A 68 -23.55 -4.04 0.48
CA ILE A 68 -24.14 -3.20 -0.59
C ILE A 68 -25.36 -2.40 -0.13
N TYR A 69 -26.07 -2.86 0.91
CA TYR A 69 -27.21 -2.12 1.47
C TYR A 69 -26.81 -0.78 2.10
N ARG A 70 -25.51 -0.58 2.37
CA ARG A 70 -24.89 0.70 2.80
C ARG A 70 -24.08 1.35 1.67
N ALA A 71 -24.36 1.00 0.41
CA ALA A 71 -23.59 1.52 -0.71
C ALA A 71 -23.69 3.05 -0.81
N ASP A 72 -22.54 3.69 -0.73
CA ASP A 72 -22.36 5.11 -0.97
C ASP A 72 -21.13 5.36 -1.87
N TYR A 73 -20.72 6.62 -1.99
CA TYR A 73 -19.56 6.99 -2.79
C TYR A 73 -18.27 6.30 -2.34
N ASN A 74 -18.03 6.17 -1.04
CA ASN A 74 -16.81 5.58 -0.51
C ASN A 74 -16.83 4.05 -0.61
N TRP A 75 -17.97 3.41 -0.40
CA TRP A 75 -18.18 2.00 -0.71
C TRP A 75 -17.86 1.71 -2.18
N ALA A 76 -18.42 2.50 -3.11
CA ALA A 76 -18.19 2.32 -4.54
C ALA A 76 -16.72 2.55 -4.91
N ARG A 77 -16.10 3.60 -4.37
CA ARG A 77 -14.70 3.95 -4.58
C ARG A 77 -13.76 2.83 -4.14
N GLN A 78 -13.92 2.32 -2.93
CA GLN A 78 -13.05 1.27 -2.37
C GLN A 78 -13.29 -0.08 -3.07
N THR A 79 -14.55 -0.48 -3.26
CA THR A 79 -14.92 -1.70 -4.00
C THR A 79 -14.32 -1.69 -5.40
N TYR A 80 -14.42 -0.55 -6.09
CA TYR A 80 -13.84 -0.39 -7.43
C TYR A 80 -12.31 -0.49 -7.43
N PHE A 81 -11.62 0.02 -6.40
CA PHE A 81 -10.17 -0.16 -6.28
C PHE A 81 -9.80 -1.64 -6.12
N ILE A 82 -10.47 -2.37 -5.22
CA ILE A 82 -10.23 -3.81 -5.06
C ILE A 82 -10.52 -4.55 -6.38
N LEU A 83 -11.64 -4.23 -7.03
CA LEU A 83 -12.05 -4.81 -8.30
C LEU A 83 -11.03 -4.55 -9.39
N ALA A 84 -10.51 -3.32 -9.51
CA ALA A 84 -9.56 -2.94 -10.55
C ALA A 84 -8.30 -3.79 -10.52
N TYR A 85 -7.73 -4.00 -9.33
CA TYR A 85 -6.54 -4.84 -9.17
C TYR A 85 -6.86 -6.33 -9.32
N THR A 86 -7.97 -6.79 -8.76
CA THR A 86 -8.38 -8.21 -8.82
C THR A 86 -8.62 -8.63 -10.27
N THR A 87 -9.36 -7.82 -11.03
CA THR A 87 -9.78 -8.13 -12.41
C THR A 87 -8.59 -8.35 -13.35
N ILE A 88 -7.55 -7.53 -13.22
CA ILE A 88 -6.32 -7.63 -14.03
C ILE A 88 -5.71 -9.03 -13.91
N PHE A 89 -5.58 -9.54 -12.68
CA PHE A 89 -4.95 -10.84 -12.43
C PHE A 89 -5.90 -12.02 -12.60
N VAL A 90 -7.22 -11.80 -12.59
CA VAL A 90 -8.20 -12.85 -12.93
C VAL A 90 -8.27 -13.07 -14.44
N PHE A 91 -8.15 -12.02 -15.26
CA PHE A 91 -8.33 -12.13 -16.70
C PHE A 91 -7.04 -12.38 -17.50
N TYR A 92 -5.88 -12.08 -16.91
CA TYR A 92 -4.59 -12.13 -17.60
C TYR A 92 -3.52 -12.85 -16.79
N ASP A 93 -2.84 -13.78 -17.47
CA ASP A 93 -1.66 -14.46 -16.94
C ASP A 93 -0.37 -13.85 -17.48
N PHE A 94 0.29 -13.05 -16.64
CA PHE A 94 1.55 -12.42 -17.00
C PHE A 94 2.78 -13.33 -16.84
N SER A 95 2.63 -14.59 -16.40
CA SER A 95 3.75 -15.51 -16.12
C SER A 95 4.70 -15.72 -17.31
N ASN A 96 4.15 -15.67 -18.54
CA ASN A 96 4.90 -15.90 -19.77
C ASN A 96 5.46 -14.62 -20.40
N ILE A 97 5.19 -13.43 -19.84
CA ILE A 97 5.72 -12.19 -20.38
C ILE A 97 7.16 -11.98 -19.90
N LYS A 98 8.09 -11.97 -20.85
CA LYS A 98 9.48 -11.59 -20.59
C LYS A 98 9.57 -10.08 -20.41
N VAL A 99 9.57 -9.62 -19.16
CA VAL A 99 9.74 -8.21 -18.82
C VAL A 99 11.21 -7.89 -18.59
N ASN A 100 11.73 -6.85 -19.24
CA ASN A 100 13.05 -6.31 -18.91
C ASN A 100 12.96 -5.48 -17.62
N ILE A 101 13.14 -6.15 -16.48
CA ILE A 101 13.05 -5.52 -15.15
C ILE A 101 14.03 -4.35 -14.98
N LYS A 102 15.22 -4.39 -15.61
CA LYS A 102 16.18 -3.28 -15.56
C LYS A 102 15.63 -2.02 -16.24
N LEU A 103 15.02 -2.18 -17.41
CA LEU A 103 14.38 -1.06 -18.11
C LEU A 103 13.23 -0.48 -17.29
N PHE A 104 12.39 -1.35 -16.71
CA PHE A 104 11.28 -0.91 -15.88
C PHE A 104 11.79 -0.15 -14.65
N ASN A 105 12.81 -0.67 -13.97
CA ASN A 105 13.47 0.03 -12.87
C ASN A 105 14.01 1.41 -13.29
N LEU A 106 14.71 1.50 -14.43
CA LEU A 106 15.21 2.77 -14.96
C LEU A 106 14.09 3.78 -15.23
N LEU A 107 12.92 3.34 -15.71
CA LEU A 107 11.77 4.22 -15.90
C LEU A 107 11.26 4.79 -14.56
N PHE A 108 11.15 3.97 -13.50
CA PHE A 108 10.75 4.45 -12.17
C PHE A 108 11.77 5.45 -11.60
N ILE A 109 13.07 5.18 -11.78
CA ILE A 109 14.15 6.08 -11.38
C ILE A 109 14.04 7.41 -12.14
N ALA A 110 13.86 7.36 -13.47
CA ALA A 110 13.73 8.55 -14.29
C ALA A 110 12.53 9.40 -13.88
N VAL A 111 11.36 8.79 -13.65
CA VAL A 111 10.16 9.50 -13.17
C VAL A 111 10.41 10.12 -11.79
N PHE A 112 11.07 9.41 -10.88
CA PHE A 112 11.42 9.94 -9.57
C PHE A 112 12.33 11.18 -9.69
N LEU A 113 13.41 11.09 -10.48
CA LEU A 113 14.35 12.19 -10.69
C LEU A 113 13.68 13.39 -11.36
N VAL A 114 12.88 13.17 -12.41
CA VAL A 114 12.13 14.24 -13.08
C VAL A 114 11.19 14.94 -12.09
N LYS A 115 10.48 14.20 -11.24
CA LYS A 115 9.63 14.80 -10.20
C LYS A 115 10.42 15.62 -9.20
N ALA A 116 11.53 15.09 -8.71
CA ALA A 116 12.37 15.81 -7.76
C ALA A 116 12.96 17.09 -8.38
N VAL A 117 13.35 17.07 -9.66
CA VAL A 117 13.79 18.26 -10.41
C VAL A 117 12.65 19.27 -10.58
N LEU A 118 11.49 18.83 -11.06
CA LEU A 118 10.33 19.71 -11.28
C LEU A 118 9.81 20.34 -9.99
N ALA A 119 9.96 19.65 -8.86
CA ALA A 119 9.61 20.18 -7.55
C ALA A 119 10.69 21.11 -6.96
N GLY A 120 11.79 21.38 -7.68
CA GLY A 120 12.87 22.29 -7.25
C GLY A 120 13.73 21.73 -6.11
N GLN A 121 13.73 20.42 -5.89
CA GLN A 121 14.24 19.81 -4.65
C GLN A 121 15.75 19.55 -4.66
N PHE A 122 16.44 19.84 -5.76
CA PHE A 122 17.89 19.72 -5.88
C PHE A 122 18.64 21.05 -5.65
N GLY A 123 17.93 22.12 -5.26
CA GLY A 123 18.56 23.41 -4.91
C GLY A 123 19.14 23.44 -3.49
N VAL A 124 20.14 24.29 -3.25
CA VAL A 124 20.77 24.51 -1.92
C VAL A 124 19.74 24.85 -0.83
N PHE A 125 18.65 25.54 -1.21
CA PHE A 125 17.53 25.88 -0.32
C PHE A 125 16.59 24.71 0.01
N ALA A 126 16.62 23.61 -0.75
CA ALA A 126 15.78 22.44 -0.47
C ALA A 126 16.39 21.57 0.64
N LEU A 127 17.72 21.55 0.77
CA LEU A 127 18.43 20.82 1.83
C LEU A 127 18.20 21.44 3.21
N SER A 128 17.97 22.76 3.29
CA SER A 128 17.69 23.44 4.56
C SER A 128 16.26 23.23 5.07
N GLN A 129 15.35 22.67 4.26
CA GLN A 129 13.98 22.33 4.68
C GLN A 129 13.80 20.87 5.13
N ILE A 130 14.89 20.09 5.23
CA ILE A 130 14.81 18.71 5.72
C ILE A 130 14.74 18.72 7.24
N SER A 131 13.52 18.67 7.80
CA SER A 131 13.34 18.36 9.22
C SER A 131 13.37 16.85 9.42
N LEU A 132 14.48 16.34 9.94
CA LEU A 132 14.61 14.93 10.34
C LEU A 132 13.63 14.56 11.46
N ILE A 133 13.24 15.54 12.29
CA ILE A 133 12.35 15.35 13.43
C ILE A 133 10.89 15.29 12.96
N ASP A 134 10.46 16.29 12.17
CA ASP A 134 9.06 16.35 11.69
C ASP A 134 8.77 15.37 10.56
N SER A 135 9.80 14.69 10.06
CA SER A 135 9.67 13.68 9.02
C SER A 135 8.99 14.20 7.76
N LYS A 136 9.12 15.50 7.48
CA LYS A 136 8.61 16.13 6.27
C LYS A 136 9.81 16.44 5.39
N SER A 137 10.02 15.62 4.38
CA SER A 137 10.98 15.91 3.32
C SER A 137 10.21 16.30 2.07
N ALA A 138 10.68 17.34 1.37
CA ALA A 138 10.14 17.68 0.07
C ALA A 138 10.21 16.47 -0.88
N LEU A 139 11.26 15.64 -0.77
CA LEU A 139 11.51 14.46 -1.60
C LEU A 139 10.61 13.25 -1.28
N GLU A 140 9.67 13.37 -0.35
CA GLU A 140 8.76 12.29 -0.04
C GLU A 140 7.94 11.87 -1.26
N SER A 141 8.20 10.65 -1.74
CA SER A 141 7.55 10.13 -2.95
C SER A 141 6.99 8.74 -2.72
N THR A 142 5.79 8.49 -3.23
CA THR A 142 5.20 7.15 -3.29
C THR A 142 5.97 6.21 -4.21
N LEU A 143 6.88 6.74 -5.04
CA LEU A 143 7.78 5.94 -5.87
C LEU A 143 8.84 5.20 -5.04
N ALA A 144 9.03 5.55 -3.76
CA ALA A 144 9.89 4.80 -2.87
C ALA A 144 9.45 3.32 -2.76
N PHE A 145 8.15 3.03 -2.74
CA PHE A 145 7.63 1.66 -2.63
C PHE A 145 8.08 0.74 -3.79
N PRO A 146 7.83 1.06 -5.07
CA PRO A 146 8.30 0.22 -6.18
C PRO A 146 9.83 0.15 -6.26
N LEU A 147 10.55 1.24 -5.94
CA LEU A 147 12.02 1.24 -5.91
C LEU A 147 12.58 0.34 -4.79
N GLY A 148 11.95 0.33 -3.62
CA GLY A 148 12.29 -0.60 -2.53
C GLY A 148 12.04 -2.06 -2.93
N LEU A 149 10.96 -2.33 -3.66
CA LEU A 149 10.69 -3.66 -4.21
C LEU A 149 11.76 -4.07 -5.25
N PHE A 150 12.17 -3.16 -6.14
CA PHE A 150 13.28 -3.43 -7.07
C PHE A 150 14.60 -3.68 -6.34
N ALA A 151 14.90 -2.96 -5.25
CA ALA A 151 16.07 -3.23 -4.43
C ALA A 151 16.06 -4.69 -3.97
N ILE A 152 14.97 -5.13 -3.32
CA ILE A 152 14.84 -6.51 -2.81
C ILE A 152 14.95 -7.53 -3.97
N PHE A 153 14.33 -7.24 -5.12
CA PHE A 153 14.44 -8.09 -6.31
C PHE A 153 15.88 -8.25 -6.79
N PHE A 154 16.64 -7.14 -6.89
CA PHE A 154 18.04 -7.20 -7.34
C PHE A 154 18.96 -7.85 -6.31
N LEU A 155 18.68 -7.69 -5.01
CA LEU A 155 19.35 -8.44 -3.94
C LEU A 155 19.13 -9.94 -4.12
N TYR A 156 17.88 -10.37 -4.33
CA TYR A 156 17.55 -11.77 -4.58
C TYR A 156 18.25 -12.33 -5.82
N LYS A 157 18.40 -11.52 -6.87
CA LYS A 157 19.16 -11.86 -8.08
C LYS A 157 20.68 -11.69 -7.95
N LYS A 158 21.20 -11.37 -6.75
CA LYS A 158 22.62 -11.11 -6.45
C LYS A 158 23.25 -10.02 -7.33
N ASN A 159 22.45 -9.08 -7.82
CA ASN A 159 22.91 -7.95 -8.62
C ASN A 159 23.10 -6.71 -7.72
N TYR A 160 24.21 -6.71 -6.97
CA TYR A 160 24.45 -5.74 -5.89
C TYR A 160 24.54 -4.29 -6.36
N LEU A 161 25.01 -4.04 -7.59
CA LEU A 161 25.07 -2.68 -8.15
C LEU A 161 23.67 -2.06 -8.26
N TRP A 162 22.72 -2.81 -8.82
CA TRP A 162 21.35 -2.35 -8.98
C TRP A 162 20.59 -2.31 -7.66
N PHE A 163 20.91 -3.21 -6.74
CA PHE A 163 20.42 -3.14 -5.37
C PHE A 163 20.86 -1.84 -4.69
N LEU A 164 22.17 -1.55 -4.68
CA LEU A 164 22.73 -0.35 -4.04
C LEU A 164 22.15 0.92 -4.64
N LEU A 165 22.04 0.99 -5.98
CA LEU A 165 21.45 2.12 -6.66
C LEU A 165 20.00 2.38 -6.19
N ASN A 166 19.17 1.33 -6.09
CA ASN A 166 17.80 1.48 -5.60
C ASN A 166 17.75 1.88 -4.13
N VAL A 167 18.63 1.32 -3.28
CA VAL A 167 18.71 1.69 -1.86
C VAL A 167 19.03 3.17 -1.71
N VAL A 168 20.00 3.70 -2.47
CA VAL A 168 20.34 5.13 -2.47
C VAL A 168 19.13 5.97 -2.84
N ILE A 169 18.39 5.60 -3.89
CA ILE A 169 17.21 6.35 -4.31
C ILE A 169 16.08 6.26 -3.27
N VAL A 170 15.87 5.12 -2.63
CA VAL A 170 14.88 4.98 -1.55
C VAL A 170 15.26 5.84 -0.34
N VAL A 171 16.54 5.92 0.01
CA VAL A 171 17.04 6.83 1.06
C VAL A 171 16.76 8.29 0.67
N LEU A 172 17.05 8.67 -0.58
CA LEU A 172 16.76 10.01 -1.10
C LEU A 172 15.26 10.32 -1.14
N ALA A 173 14.39 9.32 -1.30
CA ALA A 173 12.94 9.48 -1.27
C ALA A 173 12.36 9.59 0.16
N PHE A 174 13.20 9.49 1.20
CA PHE A 174 12.87 9.70 2.63
C PHE A 174 11.68 8.90 3.19
N LYS A 175 11.24 7.81 2.53
CA LYS A 175 10.11 7.00 2.99
C LYS A 175 10.54 5.95 4.02
N ARG A 176 10.49 6.30 5.31
CA ARG A 176 10.96 5.47 6.44
C ARG A 176 10.43 4.03 6.43
N VAL A 177 9.12 3.85 6.19
CA VAL A 177 8.48 2.53 6.16
C VAL A 177 9.09 1.63 5.08
N VAL A 178 9.43 2.20 3.92
CA VAL A 178 10.10 1.46 2.83
C VAL A 178 11.52 1.08 3.24
N LEU A 179 12.27 2.00 3.86
CA LEU A 179 13.62 1.72 4.36
C LEU A 179 13.62 0.59 5.40
N PHE A 180 12.71 0.62 6.37
CA PHE A 180 12.55 -0.47 7.32
C PHE A 180 12.18 -1.79 6.65
N GLY A 181 11.30 -1.75 5.64
CA GLY A 181 10.99 -2.94 4.82
C GLY A 181 12.21 -3.51 4.11
N VAL A 182 13.03 -2.65 3.48
CA VAL A 182 14.28 -3.07 2.80
C VAL A 182 15.26 -3.66 3.81
N VAL A 183 15.49 -3.00 4.96
CA VAL A 183 16.39 -3.50 6.01
C VAL A 183 15.90 -4.85 6.54
N ALA A 184 14.61 -4.99 6.85
CA ALA A 184 14.03 -6.24 7.32
C ALA A 184 14.21 -7.36 6.28
N CYS A 185 13.97 -7.09 4.99
CA CYS A 185 14.19 -8.06 3.92
C CYS A 185 15.67 -8.44 3.76
N VAL A 186 16.60 -7.50 3.91
CA VAL A 186 18.05 -7.77 3.89
C VAL A 186 18.44 -8.68 5.06
N LEU A 187 17.97 -8.40 6.28
CA LEU A 187 18.23 -9.25 7.45
C LEU A 187 17.66 -10.66 7.22
N LEU A 188 16.41 -10.78 6.78
CA LEU A 188 15.78 -12.05 6.44
C LEU A 188 16.53 -12.82 5.33
N PHE A 189 17.17 -12.12 4.39
CA PHE A 189 17.94 -12.74 3.32
C PHE A 189 19.16 -13.50 3.85
N PHE A 190 19.83 -12.98 4.88
CA PHE A 190 21.01 -13.60 5.50
C PHE A 190 20.68 -14.70 6.52
N ILE A 191 19.43 -14.81 6.97
CA ILE A 191 19.01 -15.87 7.89
C ILE A 191 19.03 -17.24 7.20
N PRO A 192 19.50 -18.33 7.88
CA PRO A 192 19.46 -19.69 7.35
C PRO A 192 18.06 -20.11 6.89
N ARG A 193 18.00 -20.86 5.78
CA ARG A 193 16.73 -21.25 5.12
C ARG A 193 15.71 -21.90 6.06
N ARG A 194 16.16 -22.70 7.03
CA ARG A 194 15.29 -23.37 8.02
C ARG A 194 14.57 -22.35 8.92
N ILE A 195 15.31 -21.41 9.50
CA ILE A 195 14.75 -20.38 10.37
C ILE A 195 13.84 -19.44 9.57
N ARG A 196 14.29 -19.04 8.36
CA ARG A 196 13.49 -18.21 7.48
C ARG A 196 12.16 -18.84 7.09
N ALA A 197 12.13 -20.17 6.85
CA ALA A 197 10.88 -20.88 6.52
C ALA A 197 9.89 -20.87 7.70
N VAL A 198 10.38 -20.94 8.94
CA VAL A 198 9.55 -20.83 10.14
C VAL A 198 9.04 -19.39 10.28
N LEU A 199 9.92 -18.39 10.26
CA LEU A 199 9.54 -16.98 10.39
C LEU A 199 8.56 -16.50 9.32
N LEU A 200 8.66 -17.04 8.10
CA LEU A 200 7.78 -16.72 6.98
C LEU A 200 6.59 -17.69 6.85
N SER A 201 6.37 -18.57 7.84
CA SER A 201 5.19 -19.42 7.83
C SER A 201 3.93 -18.56 7.94
N PRO A 202 2.84 -18.88 7.21
CA PRO A 202 1.59 -18.13 7.29
C PRO A 202 1.09 -17.98 8.73
N TYR A 203 1.22 -19.03 9.55
CA TYR A 203 0.82 -18.99 10.97
C TYR A 203 1.57 -17.92 11.76
N ILE A 204 2.91 -17.87 11.65
CA ILE A 204 3.71 -16.87 12.39
C ILE A 204 3.43 -15.46 11.88
N ILE A 205 3.31 -15.27 10.57
CA ILE A 205 2.99 -13.96 9.99
C ILE A 205 1.60 -13.51 10.45
N THR A 206 0.58 -14.38 10.37
CA THR A 206 -0.78 -14.07 10.81
C THR A 206 -0.80 -13.74 12.30
N THR A 207 -0.14 -14.52 13.16
CA THR A 207 -0.05 -14.22 14.59
C THR A 207 0.67 -12.89 14.83
N ALA A 208 1.77 -12.60 14.14
CA ALA A 208 2.48 -11.33 14.27
C ALA A 208 1.63 -10.13 13.83
N ILE A 209 0.87 -10.27 12.73
CA ILE A 209 -0.08 -9.24 12.27
C ILE A 209 -1.18 -9.02 13.31
N LEU A 210 -1.79 -10.09 13.82
CA LEU A 210 -2.84 -10.00 14.84
C LEU A 210 -2.32 -9.34 16.12
N LEU A 211 -1.15 -9.72 16.61
CA LEU A 211 -0.50 -9.08 17.76
C LEU A 211 -0.21 -7.60 17.47
N GLY A 212 0.24 -7.28 16.25
CA GLY A 212 0.46 -5.91 15.81
C GLY A 212 -0.82 -5.07 15.80
N VAL A 213 -1.94 -5.65 15.36
CA VAL A 213 -3.27 -5.01 15.40
C VAL A 213 -3.73 -4.78 16.83
N VAL A 214 -3.65 -5.79 17.71
CA VAL A 214 -3.98 -5.66 19.13
C VAL A 214 -3.13 -4.56 19.79
N PHE A 215 -1.82 -4.57 19.54
CA PHE A 215 -0.92 -3.55 20.05
C PHE A 215 -1.29 -2.14 19.58
N GLN A 216 -1.69 -1.98 18.32
CA GLN A 216 -2.13 -0.69 17.79
C GLN A 216 -3.46 -0.22 18.39
N LEU A 217 -4.39 -1.15 18.66
CA LEU A 217 -5.64 -0.82 19.35
C LEU A 217 -5.36 -0.36 20.78
N THR A 218 -4.50 -1.05 21.52
CA THR A 218 -4.10 -0.63 22.89
C THR A 218 -3.38 0.73 22.89
N LEU A 219 -2.56 1.00 21.86
CA LEU A 219 -1.95 2.32 21.67
C LEU A 219 -2.98 3.40 21.37
N ALA A 220 -4.00 3.11 20.56
CA ALA A 220 -5.06 4.06 20.22
C ALA A 220 -5.86 4.48 21.46
N VAL A 221 -6.21 3.53 22.34
CA VAL A 221 -6.91 3.74 23.61
C VAL A 221 -6.07 4.51 24.65
N GLY A 222 -4.77 4.69 24.40
CA GLY A 222 -3.90 5.48 25.26
C GLY A 222 -3.41 4.72 26.49
N GLU A 223 -3.46 3.38 26.49
CA GLU A 223 -2.94 2.56 27.60
C GLU A 223 -1.45 2.81 27.88
N PHE A 224 -0.70 3.27 26.87
CA PHE A 224 0.73 3.56 26.96
C PHE A 224 1.05 5.05 27.13
N ASP A 225 0.06 5.92 27.34
CA ASP A 225 0.28 7.37 27.38
C ASP A 225 1.17 7.81 28.53
N SER A 226 1.01 7.21 29.72
CA SER A 226 1.88 7.46 30.87
C SER A 226 3.31 7.02 30.58
N PHE A 227 3.48 5.78 30.13
CA PHE A 227 4.79 5.21 29.80
C PHE A 227 5.55 6.02 28.74
N ILE A 228 4.88 6.42 27.66
CA ILE A 228 5.50 7.20 26.58
C ILE A 228 5.85 8.61 27.06
N LYS A 229 4.96 9.24 27.85
CA LYS A 229 5.23 10.56 28.43
C LYS A 229 6.41 10.53 29.39
N ASP A 230 6.52 9.50 30.22
CA ASP A 230 7.62 9.34 31.17
C ASP A 230 8.95 9.04 30.45
N ALA A 231 8.93 8.23 29.40
CA ALA A 231 10.13 7.83 28.65
C ALA A 231 10.65 8.90 27.68
N PHE A 232 9.74 9.62 27.00
CA PHE A 232 10.10 10.54 25.91
C PHE A 232 9.75 12.01 26.19
N GLY A 233 9.02 12.32 27.26
CA GLY A 233 8.58 13.68 27.57
C GLY A 233 7.54 14.26 26.61
N ILE A 234 7.01 13.45 25.69
CA ILE A 234 6.02 13.85 24.67
C ILE A 234 4.78 12.97 24.76
N SER A 235 3.64 13.47 24.27
CA SER A 235 2.42 12.65 24.20
C SER A 235 2.52 11.58 23.12
N THR A 236 1.85 10.44 23.34
CA THR A 236 1.72 9.36 22.35
C THR A 236 1.15 9.86 21.03
N ASN A 237 0.17 10.78 21.07
CA ASN A 237 -0.41 11.33 19.86
C ASN A 237 0.61 12.15 19.06
N HIS A 238 1.50 12.88 19.74
CA HIS A 238 2.60 13.59 19.09
C HIS A 238 3.61 12.61 18.48
N LEU A 239 3.99 11.56 19.23
CA LEU A 239 4.89 10.51 18.75
C LEU A 239 4.34 9.80 17.49
N LEU A 240 3.03 9.52 17.48
CA LEU A 240 2.33 8.87 16.37
C LEU A 240 1.80 9.85 15.31
N MET A 241 2.16 11.13 15.40
CA MET A 241 1.78 12.19 14.46
C MET A 241 0.26 12.28 14.22
N GLY A 242 -0.54 12.25 15.28
CA GLY A 242 -2.00 12.39 15.21
C GLY A 242 -2.76 11.06 14.98
N ARG A 243 -2.05 9.94 14.77
CA ARG A 243 -2.71 8.66 14.46
C ARG A 243 -3.42 8.03 15.66
N GLN A 244 -2.98 8.30 16.88
CA GLN A 244 -3.64 7.79 18.08
C GLN A 244 -5.07 8.31 18.13
N GLU A 245 -5.25 9.64 18.05
CA GLU A 245 -6.55 10.28 18.12
C GLU A 245 -7.48 9.80 16.98
N LEU A 246 -6.93 9.67 15.77
CA LEU A 246 -7.69 9.21 14.62
C LEU A 246 -8.20 7.76 14.81
N TRP A 247 -7.39 6.86 15.35
CA TRP A 247 -7.81 5.49 15.63
C TRP A 247 -8.72 5.41 16.86
N GLN A 248 -8.52 6.28 17.85
CA GLN A 248 -9.40 6.35 19.01
C GLN A 248 -10.83 6.71 18.60
N ARG A 249 -10.99 7.72 17.74
CA ARG A 249 -12.31 8.08 17.19
C ARG A 249 -12.94 6.95 16.38
N ALA A 250 -12.13 6.17 15.67
CA ALA A 250 -12.62 5.00 14.95
C ALA A 250 -13.14 3.93 15.93
N ILE A 251 -12.41 3.66 17.01
CA ILE A 251 -12.82 2.75 18.09
C ILE A 251 -14.14 3.23 18.73
N ASP A 252 -14.22 4.51 19.08
CA ASP A 252 -15.40 5.11 19.72
C ASP A 252 -16.62 5.08 18.79
N PHE A 253 -16.45 5.39 17.50
CA PHE A 253 -17.55 5.36 16.52
C PHE A 253 -18.08 3.96 16.26
N THR A 254 -17.18 2.98 16.27
CA THR A 254 -17.53 1.59 15.95
C THR A 254 -18.04 0.82 17.17
N ASP A 255 -18.06 1.43 18.36
CA ASP A 255 -18.28 0.77 19.65
C ASP A 255 -17.45 -0.53 19.72
N PHE A 256 -16.15 -0.42 19.37
CA PHE A 256 -15.34 -1.59 19.06
C PHE A 256 -15.26 -2.58 20.22
N ASN A 257 -15.70 -3.80 19.93
CA ASN A 257 -15.50 -4.96 20.77
C ASN A 257 -14.88 -6.07 19.93
N PHE A 258 -13.71 -6.56 20.35
CA PHE A 258 -12.95 -7.58 19.62
C PHE A 258 -13.79 -8.81 19.23
N TRP A 259 -14.70 -9.25 20.11
CA TRP A 259 -15.55 -10.41 19.83
C TRP A 259 -16.62 -10.12 18.79
N SER A 260 -17.26 -8.94 18.87
CA SER A 260 -18.28 -8.52 17.92
C SER A 260 -17.70 -8.35 16.51
N PHE A 261 -16.52 -7.74 16.42
CA PHE A 261 -15.85 -7.47 15.14
C PHE A 261 -15.19 -8.70 14.53
N SER A 262 -15.02 -9.81 15.25
CA SER A 262 -14.46 -11.04 14.67
C SER A 262 -15.36 -11.71 13.61
N TYR A 263 -16.63 -11.30 13.51
CA TYR A 263 -17.61 -11.88 12.58
C TYR A 263 -18.22 -10.87 11.60
N TYR A 264 -18.37 -9.61 12.00
CA TYR A 264 -18.98 -8.57 11.17
C TYR A 264 -18.49 -7.18 11.58
N GLY A 265 -17.90 -6.45 10.64
CA GLY A 265 -17.52 -5.05 10.83
C GLY A 265 -18.68 -4.06 10.66
N VAL A 266 -18.39 -2.75 10.73
CA VAL A 266 -19.41 -1.70 10.54
C VAL A 266 -19.85 -1.52 9.08
N GLY A 267 -19.27 -2.27 8.15
CA GLY A 267 -19.56 -2.23 6.72
C GLY A 267 -18.54 -1.42 5.92
N HIS A 268 -18.17 -1.96 4.76
CA HIS A 268 -17.18 -1.38 3.85
C HIS A 268 -17.47 0.08 3.48
N GLY A 269 -16.45 0.95 3.56
CA GLY A 269 -16.56 2.39 3.33
C GLY A 269 -17.09 3.21 4.50
N THR A 270 -17.82 2.62 5.45
CA THR A 270 -18.53 3.35 6.52
C THR A 270 -17.58 4.16 7.41
N LEU A 271 -16.48 3.54 7.86
CA LEU A 271 -15.50 4.21 8.72
C LEU A 271 -14.83 5.39 7.99
N THR A 272 -14.56 5.21 6.69
CA THR A 272 -13.96 6.27 5.87
C THR A 272 -14.89 7.47 5.73
N ASN A 273 -16.19 7.24 5.50
CA ASN A 273 -17.19 8.31 5.47
C ASN A 273 -17.25 9.07 6.80
N PHE A 274 -17.29 8.34 7.91
CA PHE A 274 -17.34 8.93 9.24
C PHE A 274 -16.14 9.85 9.50
N LEU A 275 -14.93 9.39 9.18
CA LEU A 275 -13.71 10.16 9.41
C LEU A 275 -13.57 11.35 8.46
N GLU A 276 -13.93 11.21 7.18
CA GLU A 276 -13.95 12.32 6.21
C GLU A 276 -14.96 13.41 6.66
N GLY A 277 -16.14 13.01 7.14
CA GLY A 277 -17.15 13.92 7.69
C GLY A 277 -16.73 14.60 8.99
N SER A 278 -16.06 13.88 9.88
CA SER A 278 -15.65 14.41 11.20
C SER A 278 -14.49 15.42 11.14
N TYR A 279 -13.63 15.33 10.14
CA TYR A 279 -12.46 16.20 10.04
C TYR A 279 -12.64 17.39 9.07
N SER A 280 -13.75 17.46 8.32
CA SER A 280 -13.90 18.41 7.19
C SER A 280 -12.69 18.38 6.24
N MET A 281 -11.94 17.28 6.25
CA MET A 281 -10.74 17.07 5.46
C MET A 281 -11.13 16.20 4.29
N ASN A 282 -10.89 16.71 3.08
CA ASN A 282 -11.31 16.04 1.85
C ASN A 282 -10.75 14.62 1.67
N ARG A 283 -9.75 14.17 2.46
CA ARG A 283 -9.17 12.82 2.45
C ARG A 283 -8.47 12.48 3.76
N VAL A 284 -9.16 11.82 4.68
CA VAL A 284 -8.47 11.13 5.78
C VAL A 284 -7.95 9.81 5.24
N LEU A 285 -6.67 9.77 4.86
CA LEU A 285 -6.01 8.53 4.44
C LEU A 285 -5.68 7.72 5.69
N LEU A 286 -6.43 6.65 5.93
CA LEU A 286 -6.05 5.63 6.89
C LEU A 286 -4.86 4.86 6.32
N HIS A 287 -3.71 4.97 7.00
CA HIS A 287 -2.45 4.37 6.54
C HIS A 287 -2.24 2.95 7.10
N ASN A 288 -3.30 2.30 7.58
CA ASN A 288 -3.28 0.94 8.08
C ASN A 288 -4.48 0.18 7.53
N ASP A 289 -4.25 -0.49 6.41
CA ASP A 289 -5.28 -1.24 5.70
C ASP A 289 -5.79 -2.43 6.53
N PHE A 290 -4.97 -3.02 7.41
CA PHE A 290 -5.40 -4.14 8.25
C PHE A 290 -6.42 -3.71 9.30
N LEU A 291 -6.17 -2.60 10.00
CA LEU A 291 -7.15 -2.04 10.93
C LEU A 291 -8.42 -1.61 10.20
N LEU A 292 -8.28 -0.98 9.04
CA LEU A 292 -9.44 -0.58 8.23
C LEU A 292 -10.28 -1.79 7.82
N ILE A 293 -9.65 -2.85 7.33
CA ILE A 293 -10.33 -4.10 6.96
C ILE A 293 -11.03 -4.72 8.17
N LEU A 294 -10.37 -4.77 9.33
CA LEU A 294 -10.95 -5.27 10.59
C LEU A 294 -12.19 -4.47 11.00
N PHE A 295 -12.10 -3.14 11.06
CA PHE A 295 -13.25 -2.31 11.45
C PHE A 295 -14.39 -2.41 10.43
N GLU A 296 -14.09 -2.43 9.13
CA GLU A 296 -15.14 -2.39 8.11
C GLU A 296 -15.76 -3.75 7.79
N ASN A 297 -14.98 -4.83 7.85
CA ASN A 297 -15.41 -6.16 7.38
C ASN A 297 -15.41 -7.23 8.49
N GLY A 298 -14.57 -7.05 9.52
CA GLY A 298 -14.34 -8.05 10.56
C GLY A 298 -13.15 -8.95 10.26
#